data_AF-A0AA46TGZ3-F1
#
_entry.id   AF-A0AA46TGZ3-F1
#
_cell.length_a   1.000
_cell.length_b   1.000
_cell.length_c   1.000
_cell.angle_alpha   90.00
_cell.angle_beta   90.00
_cell.angle_gamma   90.00
#
_symmetry.space_group_name_H-M   'P 1'
#
loop_
_entity.id
_entity.type
_entity.pdbx_description
1 polymer ?
#
loop_
_entity_poly.entity_id
_entity_poly.type
_entity_poly.pdbx_seq_one_letter_code
_entity_poly.pdbx_strand_id
1 'polypeptide(L)'
;MTVLAAAAMALGMTSAVGSAEASNDGARVHKTTIVLKVKDCKGCKFQPQQLRRDGTHWVGRNKLVRKRQVVFRVPSKHTRGLTFAVNDPRPNDLDAVPLIVTRYRGQSVGSRVTNVEARTGKSASPCWAGSRRDRVVHEVAVRRFKTGKGVRGTRVWFRETAASKRPYSKTFHGVVPVQDRYTCR
;
A
#
# COMPACT_ATOMS: atom_id res chain seq x y z
N MET A 1 47.47 -59.42 -58.67
CA MET A 1 48.19 -58.18 -58.32
C MET A 1 47.22 -57.28 -57.55
N THR A 2 47.57 -57.09 -56.29
CA THR A 2 46.93 -56.26 -55.24
C THR A 2 46.98 -54.78 -55.60
N VAL A 3 45.91 -54.01 -55.35
CA VAL A 3 45.98 -52.67 -54.74
C VAL A 3 44.64 -52.38 -54.02
N LEU A 4 44.70 -52.23 -52.69
CA LEU A 4 43.67 -51.62 -51.84
C LEU A 4 43.69 -50.09 -52.01
N ALA A 5 42.52 -49.44 -52.02
CA ALA A 5 42.42 -48.00 -51.78
C ALA A 5 41.34 -47.73 -50.71
N ALA A 6 41.79 -47.28 -49.54
CA ALA A 6 40.97 -46.89 -48.40
C ALA A 6 40.53 -45.43 -48.55
N ALA A 7 39.21 -45.17 -48.45
CA ALA A 7 38.66 -43.82 -48.39
C ALA A 7 38.40 -43.43 -46.93
N ALA A 8 39.13 -42.43 -46.44
CA ALA A 8 39.00 -41.88 -45.11
C ALA A 8 37.72 -41.02 -44.98
N MET A 9 36.86 -41.34 -44.01
CA MET A 9 35.74 -40.49 -43.61
C MET A 9 36.22 -39.43 -42.62
N ALA A 10 36.23 -38.15 -43.03
CA ALA A 10 36.46 -37.02 -42.14
C ALA A 10 35.12 -36.58 -41.52
N LEU A 11 34.89 -36.94 -40.24
CA LEU A 11 33.81 -36.41 -39.43
C LEU A 11 34.17 -34.99 -38.97
N GLY A 12 33.59 -33.98 -39.62
CA GLY A 12 33.64 -32.60 -39.15
C GLY A 12 32.75 -32.42 -37.92
N MET A 13 33.35 -32.41 -36.72
CA MET A 13 32.69 -31.98 -35.50
C MET A 13 32.62 -30.45 -35.47
N THR A 14 31.49 -29.90 -35.91
CA THR A 14 31.19 -28.47 -35.75
C THR A 14 30.82 -28.21 -34.28
N SER A 15 31.78 -27.75 -33.48
CA SER A 15 31.53 -27.27 -32.12
C SER A 15 30.69 -25.99 -32.18
N ALA A 16 29.37 -26.12 -32.02
CA ALA A 16 28.50 -24.99 -31.78
C ALA A 16 28.86 -24.42 -30.40
N VAL A 17 29.62 -23.33 -30.38
CA VAL A 17 29.80 -22.49 -29.19
C VAL A 17 28.45 -21.84 -28.93
N GLY A 18 27.63 -22.51 -28.13
CA GLY A 18 26.41 -21.93 -27.60
C GLY A 18 26.80 -20.75 -26.71
N SER A 19 26.66 -19.54 -27.24
CA SER A 19 26.63 -18.33 -26.44
C SER A 19 25.50 -18.51 -25.42
N ALA A 20 25.86 -18.84 -24.19
CA ALA A 20 24.97 -18.73 -23.06
C ALA A 20 24.72 -17.24 -22.86
N GLU A 21 23.75 -16.70 -23.58
CA GLU A 21 23.10 -15.46 -23.19
C GLU A 21 22.49 -15.72 -21.81
N ALA A 22 23.22 -15.26 -20.79
CA ALA A 22 22.68 -15.12 -19.46
C ALA A 22 21.44 -14.23 -19.59
N SER A 23 20.29 -14.89 -19.72
CA SER A 23 18.99 -14.25 -19.67
C SER A 23 18.95 -13.57 -18.32
N ASN A 24 19.21 -12.27 -18.32
CA ASN A 24 19.09 -11.42 -17.15
C ASN A 24 17.59 -11.19 -16.97
N ASP A 25 16.91 -12.28 -16.59
CA ASP A 25 15.49 -12.34 -16.32
C ASP A 25 15.31 -11.65 -14.97
N GLY A 26 15.41 -10.32 -15.01
CA GLY A 26 15.41 -9.45 -13.84
C GLY A 26 14.19 -9.78 -13.01
N ALA A 27 14.41 -10.50 -11.90
CA ALA A 27 13.36 -11.13 -11.12
C ALA A 27 12.19 -10.17 -10.93
N ARG A 28 11.05 -10.48 -11.56
CA ARG A 28 9.90 -9.58 -11.61
C ARG A 28 9.46 -9.29 -10.18
N VAL A 29 9.62 -8.05 -9.74
CA VAL A 29 9.26 -7.64 -8.38
C VAL A 29 7.78 -7.96 -8.15
N HIS A 30 7.50 -8.88 -7.23
CA HIS A 30 6.13 -9.24 -6.84
C HIS A 30 5.40 -8.00 -6.28
N LYS A 31 4.18 -7.77 -6.76
CA LYS A 31 3.38 -6.60 -6.44
C LYS A 31 2.00 -7.01 -5.94
N THR A 32 1.55 -6.39 -4.86
CA THR A 32 0.17 -6.44 -4.40
C THR A 32 -0.63 -5.31 -5.04
N THR A 33 -1.76 -5.65 -5.63
CA THR A 33 -2.78 -4.71 -6.07
C THR A 33 -3.69 -4.36 -4.90
N ILE A 34 -3.63 -3.11 -4.44
CA ILE A 34 -4.46 -2.59 -3.35
C ILE A 34 -5.55 -1.72 -3.96
N VAL A 35 -6.81 -2.09 -3.76
CA VAL A 35 -7.97 -1.32 -4.18
C VAL A 35 -8.62 -0.67 -2.96
N LEU A 36 -8.66 0.65 -2.94
CA LEU A 36 -9.41 1.42 -1.96
C LEU A 36 -10.75 1.82 -2.57
N LYS A 37 -11.87 1.26 -2.10
CA LYS A 37 -13.21 1.67 -2.50
C LYS A 37 -13.62 2.89 -1.67
N VAL A 38 -13.75 4.05 -2.32
CA VAL A 38 -14.00 5.35 -1.68
C VAL A 38 -15.27 5.96 -2.28
N LYS A 39 -16.39 5.88 -1.56
CA LYS A 39 -17.70 6.35 -2.08
C LYS A 39 -17.88 7.87 -1.96
N ASP A 40 -17.41 8.48 -0.87
CA ASP A 40 -17.86 9.82 -0.45
C ASP A 40 -16.77 10.91 -0.51
N CYS A 41 -15.80 10.80 -1.44
CA CYS A 41 -14.64 11.70 -1.51
C CYS A 41 -14.25 12.06 -2.96
N LYS A 42 -15.10 12.86 -3.63
CA LYS A 42 -14.77 13.40 -4.96
C LYS A 42 -13.55 14.32 -4.87
N GLY A 43 -12.55 14.08 -5.74
CA GLY A 43 -11.36 14.91 -5.82
C GLY A 43 -10.24 14.53 -4.84
N CYS A 44 -10.49 13.59 -3.93
CA CYS A 44 -9.49 13.20 -2.94
C CYS A 44 -8.35 12.41 -3.59
N LYS A 45 -7.13 12.64 -3.09
CA LYS A 45 -5.94 11.91 -3.52
C LYS A 45 -5.41 11.09 -2.35
N PHE A 46 -4.93 9.89 -2.66
CA PHE A 46 -4.38 8.95 -1.70
C PHE A 46 -2.94 8.64 -2.08
N GLN A 47 -2.05 8.61 -1.09
CA GLN A 47 -0.64 8.28 -1.29
C GLN A 47 -0.21 7.19 -0.31
N PRO A 48 0.22 6.01 -0.80
CA PRO A 48 0.73 4.97 0.06
C PRO A 48 2.17 5.32 0.45
N GLN A 49 2.48 5.19 1.73
CA GLN A 49 3.78 5.51 2.29
C GLN A 49 4.18 4.44 3.31
N GLN A 50 5.48 4.21 3.46
CA GLN A 50 6.05 3.33 4.48
C GLN A 50 7.28 4.03 5.05
N LEU A 51 7.31 4.21 6.37
CA LEU A 51 8.51 4.56 7.11
C LEU A 51 8.77 3.46 8.13
N ARG A 52 9.95 2.86 8.06
CA ARG A 52 10.40 1.81 8.97
C ARG A 52 11.21 2.41 10.11
N ARG A 53 11.40 1.62 11.17
CA ARG A 53 12.13 2.04 12.37
C ARG A 53 13.62 2.34 12.10
N ASP A 54 14.21 1.69 11.10
CA ASP A 54 15.58 1.90 10.64
C ASP A 54 15.76 3.16 9.77
N GLY A 55 14.72 3.99 9.65
CA GLY A 55 14.72 5.21 8.82
C GLY A 55 14.50 4.93 7.32
N THR A 56 14.53 3.67 6.89
CA THR A 56 14.26 3.33 5.49
C THR A 56 12.81 3.62 5.16
N HIS A 57 12.60 4.12 3.95
CA HIS A 57 11.28 4.57 3.55
C HIS A 57 10.95 4.22 2.11
N TRP A 58 9.66 4.15 1.85
CA TRP A 58 9.10 3.98 0.52
C TRP A 58 7.90 4.90 0.35
N VAL A 59 7.80 5.52 -0.81
CA VAL A 59 6.69 6.42 -1.16
C VAL A 59 6.16 6.01 -2.52
N GLY A 60 4.86 5.69 -2.57
CA GLY A 60 4.18 5.49 -3.83
C GLY A 60 3.68 6.79 -4.43
N ARG A 61 3.27 6.71 -5.70
CA ARG A 61 2.62 7.83 -6.40
C ARG A 61 1.30 8.18 -5.74
N ASN A 62 1.04 9.48 -5.62
CA ASN A 62 -0.27 9.98 -5.23
C ASN A 62 -1.29 9.71 -6.35
N LYS A 63 -2.50 9.26 -5.99
CA LYS A 63 -3.54 8.92 -6.98
C LYS A 63 -4.89 9.48 -6.60
N LEU A 64 -5.57 10.05 -7.59
CA LEU A 64 -6.92 10.59 -7.48
C LEU A 64 -7.97 9.48 -7.45
N VAL A 65 -9.02 9.66 -6.64
CA VAL A 65 -10.22 8.80 -6.68
C VAL A 65 -10.90 8.92 -8.05
N ARG A 66 -11.05 7.80 -8.75
CA ARG A 66 -11.75 7.67 -10.04
C ARG A 66 -12.76 6.53 -9.95
N LYS A 67 -13.97 6.72 -10.47
CA LYS A 67 -15.05 5.71 -10.43
C LYS A 67 -15.23 5.09 -9.03
N ARG A 68 -15.24 5.94 -7.98
CA ARG A 68 -15.37 5.56 -6.55
C ARG A 68 -14.26 4.64 -6.02
N GLN A 69 -13.09 4.62 -6.63
CA GLN A 69 -11.95 3.83 -6.12
C GLN A 69 -10.58 4.44 -6.45
N VAL A 70 -9.56 3.94 -5.77
CA VAL A 70 -8.15 4.17 -6.10
C VAL A 70 -7.44 2.82 -6.13
N VAL A 71 -6.58 2.60 -7.12
CA VAL A 71 -5.85 1.34 -7.30
C VAL A 71 -4.35 1.59 -7.24
N PHE A 72 -3.66 0.92 -6.33
CA PHE A 72 -2.20 0.92 -6.22
C PHE A 72 -1.64 -0.44 -6.59
N ARG A 73 -0.48 -0.45 -7.24
CA ARG A 73 0.36 -1.65 -7.40
C ARG A 73 1.61 -1.40 -6.59
N VAL A 74 1.69 -2.01 -5.41
CA VAL A 74 2.76 -1.78 -4.43
C VAL A 74 3.65 -3.01 -4.42
N PRO A 75 4.99 -2.88 -4.49
CA PRO A 75 5.86 -4.03 -4.27
C PRO A 75 5.53 -4.68 -2.93
N SER A 76 5.32 -5.99 -2.90
CA SER A 76 4.71 -6.65 -1.75
C SER A 76 5.54 -6.49 -0.47
N LYS A 77 6.86 -6.34 -0.61
CA LYS A 77 7.81 -6.00 0.48
C LYS A 77 7.51 -4.67 1.20
N HIS A 78 6.74 -3.78 0.58
CA HIS A 78 6.36 -2.48 1.14
C HIS A 78 4.94 -2.46 1.73
N THR A 79 4.19 -3.56 1.68
CA THR A 79 2.81 -3.60 2.21
C THR A 79 2.75 -3.66 3.74
N ARG A 80 3.75 -4.27 4.39
CA ARG A 80 3.79 -4.43 5.85
C ARG A 80 4.20 -3.13 6.54
N GLY A 81 3.30 -2.55 7.33
CA GLY A 81 3.49 -1.21 7.92
C GLY A 81 3.23 -0.08 6.93
N LEU A 82 2.45 -0.35 5.86
CA LEU A 82 2.04 0.67 4.91
C LEU A 82 0.95 1.55 5.53
N THR A 83 1.05 2.85 5.31
CA THR A 83 0.02 3.85 5.62
C THR A 83 -0.47 4.49 4.33
N PHE A 84 -1.61 5.18 4.41
CA PHE A 84 -2.18 5.91 3.29
C PHE A 84 -2.49 7.34 3.72
N ALA A 85 -1.71 8.29 3.23
CA ALA A 85 -1.96 9.71 3.39
C ALA A 85 -3.13 10.14 2.50
N VAL A 86 -4.01 11.00 3.01
CA VAL A 86 -5.21 11.44 2.32
C VAL A 86 -5.20 12.95 2.17
N ASN A 87 -5.24 13.41 0.92
CA ASN A 87 -5.46 14.81 0.58
C ASN A 87 -6.91 14.98 0.14
N ASP A 88 -7.72 15.65 0.98
CA ASP A 88 -9.06 16.12 0.63
C ASP A 88 -8.95 17.55 0.09
N PRO A 89 -9.43 17.84 -1.13
CA PRO A 89 -9.33 19.18 -1.70
C PRO A 89 -10.21 20.23 -1.00
N ARG A 90 -11.08 19.82 -0.06
CA ARG A 90 -11.91 20.73 0.72
C ARG A 90 -11.13 21.31 1.91
N PRO A 91 -11.56 22.48 2.45
CA PRO A 91 -10.89 23.09 3.58
C PRO A 91 -10.71 22.14 4.78
N ASN A 92 -9.50 22.14 5.34
CA ASN A 92 -9.09 21.31 6.46
C ASN A 92 -8.18 22.17 7.34
N ASP A 93 -8.52 22.30 8.63
CA ASP A 93 -7.86 23.19 9.58
C ASP A 93 -6.94 22.43 10.56
N LEU A 94 -6.63 21.15 10.27
CA LEU A 94 -5.83 20.29 11.16
C LEU A 94 -4.32 20.54 11.11
N ASP A 95 -3.84 21.42 10.21
CA ASP A 95 -2.41 21.66 9.92
C ASP A 95 -1.57 20.37 9.80
N ALA A 96 -2.21 19.33 9.25
CA ALA A 96 -1.67 17.99 9.16
C ALA A 96 -2.44 17.15 8.14
N VAL A 97 -1.77 16.14 7.61
CA VAL A 97 -2.34 15.20 6.65
C VAL A 97 -2.99 14.04 7.40
N PRO A 98 -4.29 13.77 7.21
CA PRO A 98 -4.93 12.61 7.80
C PRO A 98 -4.44 11.32 7.13
N LEU A 99 -4.19 10.30 7.95
CA LEU A 99 -3.96 8.93 7.48
C LEU A 99 -5.25 8.11 7.53
N ILE A 100 -5.39 7.13 6.63
CA ILE A 100 -6.46 6.13 6.78
C ILE A 100 -6.20 5.31 8.05
N VAL A 101 -7.14 5.35 8.98
CA VAL A 101 -7.14 4.45 10.14
C VAL A 101 -7.44 3.03 9.67
N THR A 102 -6.52 2.11 9.97
CA THR A 102 -6.68 0.69 9.65
C THR A 102 -7.41 -0.06 10.76
N ARG A 103 -7.19 0.33 12.02
CA ARG A 103 -7.89 -0.21 13.19
C ARG A 103 -7.86 0.79 14.36
N TYR A 104 -9.02 1.01 14.98
CA TYR A 104 -9.11 1.70 16.28
C TYR A 104 -8.74 0.72 17.42
N ARG A 105 -8.14 1.22 18.50
CA ARG A 105 -7.79 0.38 19.65
C ARG A 105 -9.07 -0.23 20.26
N GLY A 106 -9.03 -1.52 20.56
CA GLY A 106 -10.18 -2.28 21.10
C GLY A 106 -11.10 -2.89 20.04
N GLN A 107 -10.95 -2.51 18.75
CA GLN A 107 -11.68 -3.17 17.67
C GLN A 107 -10.95 -4.45 17.23
N SER A 108 -11.71 -5.54 17.06
CA SER A 108 -11.23 -6.80 16.48
C SER A 108 -10.86 -6.63 15.02
N VAL A 109 -10.11 -7.55 14.41
CA VAL A 109 -9.90 -7.58 12.95
C VAL A 109 -11.17 -8.13 12.28
N GLY A 110 -11.57 -7.57 11.14
CA GLY A 110 -12.80 -7.94 10.43
C GLY A 110 -14.07 -7.30 11.00
N SER A 111 -13.98 -6.54 12.10
CA SER A 111 -15.14 -5.84 12.66
C SER A 111 -15.48 -4.60 11.83
N ARG A 112 -16.77 -4.31 11.72
CA ARG A 112 -17.24 -3.11 11.05
C ARG A 112 -17.14 -1.91 11.98
N VAL A 113 -16.57 -0.82 11.50
CA VAL A 113 -16.46 0.44 12.24
C VAL A 113 -17.46 1.46 11.68
N THR A 114 -18.42 1.86 12.52
CA THR A 114 -19.39 2.90 12.23
C THR A 114 -18.77 4.30 12.30
N ASN A 115 -19.50 5.31 11.82
CA ASN A 115 -19.05 6.69 11.94
C ASN A 115 -18.98 7.17 13.40
N VAL A 116 -19.86 6.67 14.28
CA VAL A 116 -19.88 7.05 15.69
C VAL A 116 -18.63 6.53 16.38
N GLU A 117 -18.33 5.24 16.22
CA GLU A 117 -17.12 4.62 16.78
C GLU A 117 -15.86 5.27 16.22
N ALA A 118 -15.81 5.52 14.91
CA ALA A 118 -14.68 6.20 14.30
C ALA A 118 -14.50 7.60 14.91
N ARG A 119 -15.57 8.36 15.13
CA ARG A 119 -15.53 9.71 15.71
C ARG A 119 -15.05 9.72 17.16
N THR A 120 -15.46 8.74 17.97
CA THR A 120 -15.19 8.69 19.41
C THR A 120 -13.94 7.90 19.77
N GLY A 121 -13.44 7.06 18.86
CA GLY A 121 -12.23 6.26 19.05
C GLY A 121 -11.03 7.14 19.39
N LYS A 122 -10.48 6.96 20.60
CA LYS A 122 -9.43 7.79 21.20
C LYS A 122 -8.01 7.41 20.80
N SER A 123 -7.85 6.22 20.23
CA SER A 123 -6.56 5.68 19.86
C SER A 123 -6.70 4.79 18.64
N ALA A 124 -5.79 4.90 17.67
CA ALA A 124 -5.88 4.22 16.40
C ALA A 124 -4.50 3.96 15.77
N SER A 125 -4.44 2.93 14.93
CA SER A 125 -3.28 2.65 14.09
C SER A 125 -3.61 2.88 12.61
N PRO A 126 -2.82 3.69 11.89
CA PRO A 126 -2.86 3.77 10.43
C PRO A 126 -1.96 2.70 9.76
N CYS A 127 -1.22 1.91 10.54
CA CYS A 127 -0.23 0.96 10.04
C CYS A 127 -0.88 -0.36 9.64
N TRP A 128 -1.06 -0.58 8.34
CA TRP A 128 -1.59 -1.85 7.85
C TRP A 128 -0.58 -2.99 8.03
N ALA A 129 -1.03 -4.18 8.44
CA ALA A 129 -0.16 -5.35 8.59
C ALA A 129 0.40 -5.88 7.26
N GLY A 130 -0.17 -5.44 6.13
CA GLY A 130 0.19 -5.91 4.80
C GLY A 130 -0.59 -7.15 4.38
N SER A 131 -0.21 -7.73 3.26
CA SER A 131 -0.82 -8.94 2.71
C SER A 131 0.19 -9.71 1.87
N ARG A 132 0.03 -11.03 1.82
CA ARG A 132 0.72 -11.91 0.86
C ARG A 132 -0.09 -12.14 -0.42
N ARG A 133 -1.35 -11.70 -0.45
CA ARG A 133 -2.22 -11.85 -1.62
C ARG A 133 -1.81 -10.87 -2.73
N ASP A 134 -2.01 -11.29 -3.97
CA ASP A 134 -1.80 -10.44 -5.15
C ASP A 134 -2.80 -9.29 -5.25
N ARG A 135 -3.95 -9.44 -4.59
CA ARG A 135 -5.01 -8.43 -4.58
C ARG A 135 -5.65 -8.33 -3.21
N VAL A 136 -5.86 -7.09 -2.77
CA VAL A 136 -6.68 -6.76 -1.59
C VAL A 136 -7.61 -5.61 -1.91
N VAL A 137 -8.78 -5.63 -1.27
CA VAL A 137 -9.79 -4.59 -1.42
C VAL A 137 -10.17 -4.11 -0.03
N HIS A 138 -10.09 -2.79 0.19
CA HIS A 138 -10.53 -2.16 1.42
C HIS A 138 -11.65 -1.17 1.10
N GLU A 139 -12.76 -1.27 1.84
CA GLU A 139 -13.76 -0.20 1.85
C GLU A 139 -13.30 0.93 2.76
N VAL A 140 -13.23 2.13 2.22
CA VAL A 140 -12.77 3.33 2.94
C VAL A 140 -13.95 4.26 3.15
N ALA A 141 -14.22 4.59 4.40
CA ALA A 141 -15.14 5.66 4.75
C ALA A 141 -14.38 6.97 4.89
N VAL A 142 -14.93 8.02 4.30
CA VAL A 142 -14.44 9.40 4.46
C VAL A 142 -15.58 10.24 5.00
N ARG A 143 -15.35 10.93 6.11
CA ARG A 143 -16.32 11.85 6.71
C ARG A 143 -15.63 13.15 7.09
N ARG A 144 -16.19 14.24 6.62
CA ARG A 144 -15.82 15.58 7.05
C ARG A 144 -16.52 15.87 8.38
N PHE A 145 -15.88 16.67 9.21
CA PHE A 145 -16.47 17.15 10.45
C PHE A 145 -16.08 18.60 10.68
N LYS A 146 -16.89 19.26 11.51
CA LYS A 146 -16.61 20.57 12.09
C LYS A 146 -16.80 20.44 13.60
N THR A 147 -15.88 20.97 14.39
CA THR A 147 -16.03 20.99 15.86
C THR A 147 -16.90 22.17 16.29
N GLY A 148 -17.33 22.19 17.54
CA GLY A 148 -18.04 23.34 18.11
C GLY A 148 -17.21 24.64 18.10
N LYS A 149 -15.88 24.53 18.05
CA LYS A 149 -14.93 25.65 17.93
C LYS A 149 -14.61 26.03 16.48
N GLY A 150 -15.34 25.48 15.50
CA GLY A 150 -15.17 25.82 14.09
C GLY A 150 -14.11 25.03 13.32
N VAL A 151 -13.24 24.26 13.99
CA VAL A 151 -12.17 23.47 13.35
C VAL A 151 -12.77 22.44 12.40
N ARG A 152 -12.38 22.48 11.13
CA ARG A 152 -12.77 21.51 10.10
C ARG A 152 -11.71 20.44 9.93
N GLY A 153 -12.13 19.23 9.63
CA GLY A 153 -11.21 18.14 9.32
C GLY A 153 -11.87 16.99 8.56
N THR A 154 -11.02 16.08 8.10
CA THR A 154 -11.44 14.90 7.35
C THR A 154 -10.99 13.64 8.09
N ARG A 155 -11.97 12.84 8.53
CA ARG A 155 -11.76 11.52 9.12
C ARG A 155 -11.86 10.44 8.05
N VAL A 156 -10.87 9.54 8.05
CA VAL A 156 -10.76 8.47 7.06
C VAL A 156 -10.39 7.16 7.75
N TRP A 157 -11.15 6.10 7.47
CA TRP A 157 -10.91 4.79 8.07
C TRP A 157 -11.33 3.65 7.15
N PHE A 158 -10.77 2.46 7.35
CA PHE A 158 -11.32 1.24 6.78
C PHE A 158 -12.64 0.88 7.46
N ARG A 159 -13.70 0.69 6.68
CA ARG A 159 -15.02 0.30 7.20
C ARG A 159 -14.98 -1.05 7.90
N GLU A 160 -14.16 -1.96 7.40
CA GLU A 160 -13.83 -3.21 8.03
C GLU A 160 -12.38 -3.14 8.51
N THR A 161 -12.16 -3.39 9.79
CA THR A 161 -10.83 -3.30 10.38
C THR A 161 -9.88 -4.30 9.76
N ALA A 162 -8.71 -3.82 9.33
CA ALA A 162 -7.65 -4.69 8.88
C ALA A 162 -6.76 -5.09 10.06
N ALA A 163 -5.98 -6.17 9.88
CA ALA A 163 -4.84 -6.41 10.75
C ALA A 163 -3.90 -5.20 10.70
N SER A 164 -3.46 -4.73 11.86
CA SER A 164 -2.68 -3.50 12.02
C SER A 164 -1.45 -3.71 12.88
N LYS A 165 -0.41 -2.96 12.58
CA LYS A 165 0.81 -2.87 13.39
C LYS A 165 0.72 -1.75 14.42
N ARG A 166 1.68 -1.71 15.33
CA ARG A 166 1.86 -0.59 16.26
C ARG A 166 2.54 0.59 15.53
N PRO A 167 2.48 1.81 16.09
CA PRO A 167 1.77 2.20 17.32
C PRO A 167 0.27 2.44 17.12
N TYR A 168 -0.44 2.54 18.25
CA TYR A 168 -1.78 3.14 18.31
C TYR A 168 -1.62 4.54 18.90
N SER A 169 -1.66 5.57 18.05
CA SER A 169 -1.53 6.96 18.50
C SER A 169 -2.86 7.48 19.03
N LYS A 170 -2.81 8.51 19.89
CA LYS A 170 -3.99 9.30 20.22
C LYS A 170 -4.57 9.92 18.95
N THR A 171 -5.89 10.02 18.90
CA THR A 171 -6.61 10.58 17.75
C THR A 171 -7.27 11.90 18.12
N PHE A 172 -7.47 12.75 17.11
CA PHE A 172 -8.32 13.95 17.21
C PHE A 172 -9.61 13.70 16.44
N HIS A 173 -10.75 13.61 17.14
CA HIS A 173 -12.04 13.21 16.54
C HIS A 173 -11.95 11.95 15.64
N GLY A 174 -11.11 11.00 16.05
CA GLY A 174 -10.89 9.77 15.29
C GLY A 174 -9.85 9.84 14.17
N VAL A 175 -9.26 11.01 13.94
CA VAL A 175 -8.22 11.21 12.92
C VAL A 175 -6.86 10.88 13.51
N VAL A 176 -6.00 10.24 12.72
CA VAL A 176 -4.55 10.20 12.97
C VAL A 176 -3.89 11.23 12.02
N PRO A 177 -3.70 12.48 12.48
CA PRO A 177 -3.01 13.50 11.70
C PRO A 177 -1.50 13.29 11.76
N VAL A 178 -0.80 13.59 10.66
CA VAL A 178 0.67 13.62 10.60
C VAL A 178 1.15 14.85 9.85
N GLN A 179 2.23 15.48 10.32
CA GLN A 179 2.91 16.56 9.61
C GLN A 179 3.92 15.98 8.61
N ASP A 180 4.63 14.92 9.01
CA ASP A 180 5.58 14.20 8.17
C ASP A 180 5.09 12.77 7.85
N ARG A 181 5.90 11.76 8.17
CA ARG A 181 5.63 10.34 7.95
C ARG A 181 5.38 9.63 9.27
N TYR A 182 4.62 8.55 9.21
CA TYR A 182 4.27 7.75 10.38
C TYR A 182 5.09 6.47 10.43
N THR A 183 5.90 6.31 11.48
CA THR A 183 6.76 5.14 11.66
C THR A 183 5.97 3.96 12.23
N CYS A 184 5.89 2.88 11.46
CA CYS A 184 5.23 1.64 11.88
C CYS A 184 6.24 0.65 12.50
N ARG A 185 5.83 -0.06 13.56
CA ARG A 185 6.65 -1.03 14.32
C ARG A 185 6.12 -2.45 14.16
#